data_AF-A0A0F9D6H5-F1
#
_entry.id   AF-A0A0F9D6H5-F1
#
_cell.length_a   1.000
_cell.length_b   1.000
_cell.length_c   1.000
_cell.angle_alpha   90.00
_cell.angle_beta   90.00
_cell.angle_gamma   90.00
#
_symmetry.space_group_name_H-M   'P 1'
#
loop_
_entity.id
_entity.type
_entity.pdbx_description
1 polymer ?
#
loop_
_entity_poly.entity_id
_entity_poly.type
_entity_poly.pdbx_seq_one_letter_code
_entity_poly.pdbx_strand_id
1 'polypeptide(L)'
;MHHSDEDLKEFAEEPLDTYEKEIKKLLGKTGRFPEGKLADHDEGEIRFSVGHKGSDVIIDFGASVKWIGMNGNQAIDLGNSLIKHGRKANK
;
A
#
# COMPACT_ATOMS: atom_id res chain seq x y z
N MET A 1 -34.87 12.91 -23.98
CA MET A 1 -34.07 11.91 -23.25
C MET A 1 -33.42 11.00 -24.29
N HIS A 2 -32.18 11.31 -24.67
CA HIS A 2 -31.24 10.43 -25.37
C HIS A 2 -29.88 11.07 -25.08
N HIS A 3 -29.24 10.64 -23.99
CA HIS A 3 -27.83 10.93 -23.77
C HIS A 3 -27.08 9.76 -24.37
N SER A 4 -26.29 10.06 -25.40
CA SER A 4 -25.48 9.13 -26.17
C SER A 4 -24.41 8.48 -25.29
N ASP A 5 -24.08 7.23 -25.61
CA ASP A 5 -23.00 6.42 -25.04
C ASP A 5 -21.57 6.99 -25.31
N GLU A 6 -21.45 8.30 -25.52
CA GLU A 6 -20.24 8.97 -26.01
C GLU A 6 -19.38 9.57 -24.89
N ASP A 7 -19.92 9.71 -23.68
CA ASP A 7 -19.19 10.24 -22.51
C ASP A 7 -18.34 9.18 -21.77
N LEU A 8 -18.32 7.93 -22.23
CA LEU A 8 -17.56 6.83 -21.60
C LEU A 8 -16.14 6.63 -22.16
N LYS A 9 -15.62 7.57 -22.97
CA LYS A 9 -14.32 7.44 -23.64
C LYS A 9 -13.24 8.42 -23.18
N GLU A 10 -13.36 9.00 -21.98
CA GLU A 10 -12.38 9.98 -21.49
C GLU A 10 -11.77 9.62 -20.12
N PHE A 11 -11.61 8.34 -19.86
CA PHE A 11 -10.60 7.85 -18.91
C PHE A 11 -9.74 6.85 -19.67
N ALA A 12 -8.96 7.35 -20.63
CA ALA A 12 -7.88 6.57 -21.21
C ALA A 12 -7.02 6.09 -20.04
N GLU A 13 -7.01 4.77 -19.86
CA GLU A 13 -6.32 4.05 -18.79
C GLU A 13 -4.89 4.58 -18.69
N GLU A 14 -4.59 5.37 -17.65
CA GLU A 14 -3.19 5.65 -17.36
C GLU A 14 -2.49 4.30 -17.13
N PRO A 15 -1.31 4.07 -17.76
CA PRO A 15 -0.61 2.81 -17.60
C PRO A 15 -0.40 2.50 -16.11
N LEU A 16 -0.75 1.28 -15.68
CA LEU A 16 -0.56 0.81 -14.30
C LEU A 16 0.86 1.12 -13.78
N ASP A 17 1.86 1.07 -14.67
CA ASP A 17 3.26 1.38 -14.37
C ASP A 17 3.48 2.83 -13.88
N THR A 18 2.71 3.79 -14.39
CA THR A 18 2.77 5.19 -13.93
C THR A 18 2.25 5.31 -12.50
N TYR A 19 1.14 4.62 -12.22
CA TYR A 19 0.53 4.58 -10.89
C TYR A 19 1.45 3.89 -9.86
N GLU A 20 2.06 2.76 -10.22
CA GLU A 20 3.03 2.06 -9.37
C GLU A 20 4.25 2.93 -9.06
N LYS A 21 4.73 3.69 -10.04
CA LYS A 21 5.89 4.58 -9.87
C LYS A 21 5.58 5.75 -8.94
N GLU A 22 4.40 6.35 -9.03
CA GLU A 22 3.99 7.42 -8.13
C GLU A 22 3.72 6.90 -6.71
N ILE A 23 3.10 5.73 -6.56
CA ILE A 23 2.92 5.10 -5.23
C ILE A 23 4.28 4.84 -4.58
N LYS A 24 5.27 4.33 -5.32
CA LYS A 24 6.60 4.07 -4.77
C LYS A 24 7.28 5.31 -4.18
N LYS A 25 7.03 6.50 -4.72
CA LYS A 25 7.55 7.77 -4.15
C LYS A 25 6.92 8.13 -2.80
N LEU A 26 5.75 7.58 -2.50
CA LEU A 26 5.02 7.83 -1.26
C LEU A 26 5.31 6.82 -0.15
N LEU A 27 6.07 5.76 -0.45
CA LEU A 27 6.48 4.74 0.50
C LEU A 27 7.73 5.17 1.30
N GLY A 28 8.01 4.44 2.37
CA GLY A 28 9.15 4.66 3.24
C GLY A 28 8.83 5.53 4.45
N LYS A 29 9.90 5.92 5.14
CA LYS A 29 9.85 6.65 6.41
C LYS A 29 9.32 8.06 6.18
N THR A 30 8.41 8.51 7.02
CA THR A 30 7.85 9.88 6.94
C THR A 30 8.56 10.86 7.88
N GLY A 31 9.35 10.36 8.84
CA GLY A 31 9.99 11.15 9.89
C GLY A 31 9.02 11.65 10.97
N ARG A 32 7.76 11.19 10.96
CA ARG A 32 6.73 11.56 11.93
C ARG A 32 6.55 10.48 12.99
N PHE A 33 6.09 10.87 14.18
CA PHE A 33 5.87 9.96 15.31
C PHE A 33 4.45 10.12 15.88
N PRO A 34 3.40 9.80 15.10
CA PRO A 34 2.02 10.06 15.48
C PRO A 34 1.60 9.32 16.76
N GLU A 35 2.15 8.13 16.99
CA GLU A 35 1.91 7.29 18.18
C GLU A 35 3.01 7.44 19.24
N GLY A 36 3.85 8.48 19.11
CA GLY A 36 5.10 8.60 19.87
C GLY A 36 6.19 7.66 19.35
N LYS A 37 7.25 7.51 20.14
CA LYS A 37 8.37 6.59 19.87
C LYS A 37 8.22 5.33 20.69
N LEU A 38 8.36 4.16 20.06
CA LEU A 38 8.40 2.89 20.79
C LEU A 38 9.75 2.64 21.46
N ALA A 39 10.83 3.20 20.90
CA ALA A 39 12.19 3.11 21.44
C ALA A 39 13.04 4.30 20.97
N ASP A 40 14.23 4.48 21.56
CA ASP A 40 15.15 5.58 21.21
C ASP A 40 15.60 5.55 19.73
N HIS A 41 15.66 4.35 19.15
CA HIS A 41 16.06 4.09 17.76
C HIS A 41 14.86 3.91 16.82
N ASP A 42 13.66 4.29 17.27
CA ASP A 42 12.47 4.32 16.42
C ASP A 42 12.67 5.32 15.26
N GLU A 43 12.46 4.84 14.04
CA GLU A 43 12.63 5.59 12.80
C GLU A 43 11.34 6.31 12.37
N GLY A 44 10.27 6.16 13.16
CA GLY A 44 8.99 6.80 13.00
C GLY A 44 8.03 6.05 12.09
N GLU A 45 6.93 6.71 11.77
CA GLU A 45 5.91 6.24 10.86
C GLU A 45 6.52 5.88 9.50
N ILE A 46 6.13 4.72 9.00
CA ILE A 46 6.48 4.22 7.69
C ILE A 46 5.22 4.00 6.87
N ARG A 47 5.26 4.41 5.60
CA ARG A 47 4.24 4.09 4.60
C ARG A 47 4.73 2.91 3.79
N PHE A 48 3.89 1.89 3.66
CA PHE A 48 4.19 0.70 2.89
C PHE A 48 2.95 0.28 2.11
N SER A 49 3.15 -0.55 1.09
CA SER A 49 2.06 -1.12 0.30
C SER A 49 1.95 -2.62 0.55
N VAL A 50 0.73 -3.15 0.44
CA VAL A 50 0.46 -4.59 0.41
C VAL A 50 -0.12 -4.92 -0.96
N GLY A 51 0.53 -5.83 -1.66
CA GLY A 51 0.25 -6.19 -3.05
C GLY A 51 0.28 -7.71 -3.27
N HIS A 52 -0.04 -8.14 -4.48
CA HIS A 52 0.26 -9.50 -4.94
C HIS A 52 0.77 -9.46 -6.37
N LYS A 53 1.65 -10.39 -6.73
CA LYS A 53 2.17 -10.57 -8.09
C LYS A 53 2.30 -12.06 -8.36
N GLY A 54 1.50 -12.58 -9.29
CA GLY A 54 1.36 -14.03 -9.45
C GLY A 54 0.87 -14.67 -8.16
N SER A 55 1.57 -15.71 -7.70
CA SER A 55 1.28 -16.44 -6.45
C SER A 55 1.80 -15.76 -5.18
N ASP A 56 2.58 -14.69 -5.31
CA ASP A 56 3.28 -14.08 -4.17
C ASP A 56 2.50 -12.89 -3.62
N VAL A 57 2.37 -12.83 -2.29
CA VAL A 57 1.91 -11.63 -1.56
C VAL A 57 3.13 -10.83 -1.13
N ILE A 58 3.12 -9.53 -1.43
CA ILE A 58 4.29 -8.66 -1.27
C ILE A 58 3.93 -7.52 -0.32
N ILE A 59 4.79 -7.25 0.66
CA ILE A 59 4.81 -6.00 1.40
C ILE A 59 6.01 -5.19 0.87
N ASP A 60 5.74 -4.04 0.26
CA ASP A 60 6.80 -3.12 -0.18
C ASP A 60 6.87 -1.94 0.79
N PHE A 61 7.97 -1.88 1.55
CA PHE A 61 8.22 -0.82 2.52
C PHE A 61 8.79 0.46 1.89
N GLY A 62 9.28 0.41 0.65
CA GLY A 62 10.01 1.51 0.03
C GLY A 62 11.34 1.87 0.72
N ALA A 63 11.75 1.11 1.73
CA ALA A 63 12.97 1.32 2.53
C ALA A 63 13.43 0.01 3.18
N SER A 64 14.68 -0.02 3.65
CA SER A 64 15.17 -1.13 4.49
C SER A 64 14.56 -1.02 5.89
N VAL A 65 13.86 -2.08 6.32
CA VAL A 65 13.11 -2.13 7.58
C VAL A 65 13.49 -3.38 8.35
N LYS A 66 13.93 -3.20 9.60
CA LYS A 66 14.27 -4.32 10.49
C LYS A 66 13.04 -4.94 11.14
N TRP A 67 12.15 -4.09 11.63
CA TRP A 67 10.87 -4.46 12.22
C TRP A 67 9.93 -3.24 12.17
N ILE A 68 8.63 -3.47 12.25
CA ILE A 68 7.61 -2.41 12.37
C ILE A 68 6.85 -2.60 13.68
N GLY A 69 6.62 -1.50 14.39
CA GLY A 69 5.72 -1.44 15.53
C GLY A 69 4.32 -1.04 15.07
N MET A 70 3.29 -1.69 15.59
CA MET A 70 1.89 -1.40 15.28
C MET A 70 1.07 -1.50 16.56
N ASN A 71 0.05 -0.65 16.69
CA ASN A 71 -1.01 -0.89 17.66
C ASN A 71 -1.95 -2.02 17.18
N GLY A 72 -2.86 -2.46 18.05
CA GLY A 72 -3.75 -3.59 17.75
C GLY A 72 -4.62 -3.39 16.52
N ASN A 73 -5.15 -2.18 16.30
CA ASN A 73 -6.00 -1.89 15.15
C ASN A 73 -5.19 -1.95 13.85
N GLN A 74 -4.01 -1.33 13.83
CA GLN A 74 -3.09 -1.37 12.68
C GLN A 74 -2.67 -2.80 12.33
N ALA A 75 -2.42 -3.65 13.33
CA ALA A 75 -2.09 -5.05 13.12
C ALA A 75 -3.26 -5.85 12.48
N ILE A 76 -4.49 -5.59 12.92
CA ILE A 76 -5.69 -6.20 12.34
C ILE A 76 -5.88 -5.74 10.89
N ASP A 77 -5.71 -4.45 10.62
CA ASP A 77 -5.85 -3.90 9.27
C ASP A 77 -4.82 -4.49 8.29
N LEU A 78 -3.56 -4.62 8.74
CA LEU A 78 -2.53 -5.30 7.97
C LEU A 78 -2.91 -6.77 7.71
N GLY A 79 -3.34 -7.50 8.73
CA GLY A 79 -3.77 -8.90 8.60
C GLY A 79 -4.90 -9.07 7.58
N ASN A 80 -5.91 -8.20 7.63
CA ASN A 80 -7.01 -8.19 6.67
C ASN A 80 -6.53 -7.92 5.23
N SER A 81 -5.58 -6.99 5.07
CA SER A 81 -4.98 -6.69 3.76
C SER A 81 -4.21 -7.89 3.20
N LEU A 82 -3.42 -8.58 4.04
CA LEU A 82 -2.69 -9.78 3.65
C LEU A 82 -3.63 -10.91 3.24
N ILE A 83 -4.70 -11.17 4.00
CA ILE A 83 -5.70 -12.19 3.66
C ILE A 83 -6.37 -11.86 2.31
N LYS A 84 -6.74 -10.59 2.09
CA LYS A 84 -7.32 -10.13 0.83
C LYS A 84 -6.41 -10.41 -0.36
N HIS A 85 -5.12 -10.12 -0.25
CA HIS A 85 -4.16 -10.34 -1.33
C HIS A 85 -3.80 -11.82 -1.51
N GLY A 86 -3.67 -12.60 -0.43
CA GLY A 86 -3.45 -14.05 -0.50
C GLY A 86 -4.59 -14.78 -1.20
N ARG A 87 -5.85 -14.37 -0.99
CA ARG A 87 -6.99 -14.91 -1.75
C ARG A 87 -6.94 -14.62 -3.24
N LYS A 88 -6.30 -13.53 -3.67
CA LYS A 88 -6.17 -13.19 -5.10
C LYS A 88 -4.99 -13.91 -5.74
N ALA A 89 -3.89 -14.08 -5.02
CA ALA A 89 -2.70 -14.78 -5.48
C ALA A 89 -2.92 -16.30 -5.67
N ASN A 90 -3.87 -16.89 -4.94
CA ASN A 90 -4.22 -18.32 -5.02
C ASN A 90 -5.37 -18.63 -6.01
N LYS A 91 -5.74 -17.70 -6.89
CA LYS A 91 -6.72 -17.93 -7.96
C LYS A 91 -6.02 -18.31 -9.26
#